data_AF-A0A7C4L1U1-F1
#
_entry.id   AF-A0A7C4L1U1-F1
#
_cell.length_a   1.000
_cell.length_b   1.000
_cell.length_c   1.000
_cell.angle_alpha   90.00
_cell.angle_beta   90.00
_cell.angle_gamma   90.00
#
_symmetry.space_group_name_H-M   'P 1'
#
loop_
_entity.id
_entity.type
_entity.pdbx_description
1 polymer ?
#
loop_
_entity_poly.entity_id
_entity_poly.type
_entity_poly.pdbx_seq_one_letter_code
_entity_poly.pdbx_strand_id
1 'polypeptide(L)'
;MMEVQARVSTDDVLSYELLFGYSGETNERNLFLLAQGNAFPKEEPLYRWDTTLIPDGDYRLVLRVYFSNGEKREAVIDGVKVRNYSPVESPTASDLILSTEPVLETPANTPLPVSFTPTPPRPNPGSIQPTQWTGSVVRGIAVSLLLFIGFGMVLSLRKRKKRR
;
A
#
# COMPACT_ATOMS: atom_id res chain seq x y z
N MET A 1 2.71 -7.12 9.72
CA MET A 1 3.83 -7.47 8.82
C MET A 1 3.50 -8.81 8.17
N MET A 2 3.52 -8.86 6.85
CA MET A 2 3.19 -10.05 6.03
C MET A 2 4.43 -10.50 5.26
N GLU A 3 4.63 -11.81 5.17
CA GLU A 3 5.73 -12.37 4.38
C GLU A 3 5.22 -12.82 3.02
N VAL A 4 5.90 -12.38 1.96
CA VAL A 4 5.63 -12.79 0.59
C VAL A 4 6.66 -13.85 0.24
N GLN A 5 6.19 -15.09 0.07
CA GLN A 5 7.01 -16.19 -0.40
C GLN A 5 6.71 -16.46 -1.86
N ALA A 6 7.75 -16.79 -2.61
CA ALA A 6 7.62 -17.26 -3.97
C ALA A 6 8.76 -18.24 -4.25
N ARG A 7 8.54 -19.13 -5.22
CA ARG A 7 9.51 -20.12 -5.66
C ARG A 7 9.53 -20.12 -7.18
N VAL A 8 10.73 -20.19 -7.74
CA VAL A 8 10.94 -20.35 -9.19
C VAL A 8 11.71 -21.64 -9.41
N SER A 9 11.28 -22.44 -10.37
CA SER A 9 11.82 -23.80 -10.61
C SER A 9 13.02 -23.84 -11.57
N THR A 10 13.55 -22.68 -11.96
CA THR A 10 14.60 -22.53 -12.97
C THR A 10 15.60 -21.48 -12.50
N ASP A 11 16.89 -21.73 -12.69
CA ASP A 11 17.96 -20.79 -12.33
C ASP A 11 18.14 -19.63 -13.35
N ASP A 12 17.41 -19.65 -14.47
CA ASP A 12 17.49 -18.70 -15.58
C ASP A 12 16.79 -17.35 -15.32
N VAL A 13 16.49 -17.04 -14.05
CA VAL A 13 15.86 -15.77 -13.66
C VAL A 13 16.88 -14.65 -13.78
N LEU A 14 16.54 -13.64 -14.59
CA LEU A 14 17.35 -12.44 -14.78
C LEU A 14 16.93 -11.32 -13.84
N SER A 15 15.64 -11.11 -13.65
CA SER A 15 15.12 -10.13 -12.70
C SER A 15 13.68 -10.44 -12.27
N TYR A 16 13.24 -9.76 -11.22
CA TYR A 16 11.84 -9.81 -10.78
C TYR A 16 11.34 -8.43 -10.35
N GLU A 17 10.03 -8.26 -10.41
CA GLU A 17 9.29 -7.13 -9.82
C GLU A 17 8.13 -7.69 -9.01
N LEU A 18 7.99 -7.25 -7.77
CA LEU A 18 6.82 -7.51 -6.93
C LEU A 18 6.04 -6.20 -6.83
N LEU A 19 4.78 -6.23 -7.27
CA LEU A 19 3.87 -5.10 -7.27
C LEU A 19 2.64 -5.39 -6.42
N PHE A 20 1.98 -4.32 -5.98
CA PHE A 20 0.67 -4.38 -5.33
C PHE A 20 -0.31 -3.39 -5.95
N GLY A 21 -1.60 -3.69 -5.84
CA GLY A 21 -2.70 -2.80 -6.22
C GLY A 21 -3.96 -3.18 -5.44
N TYR A 22 -5.05 -2.44 -5.65
CA TYR A 22 -6.34 -2.86 -5.11
C TYR A 22 -6.82 -4.17 -5.77
N SER A 23 -7.60 -4.95 -5.03
CA SER A 23 -8.19 -6.19 -5.56
C SER A 23 -9.01 -5.91 -6.83
N GLY A 24 -8.91 -6.79 -7.82
CA GLY A 24 -9.56 -6.61 -9.12
C GLY A 24 -8.92 -5.56 -10.04
N GLU A 25 -7.86 -4.85 -9.62
CA GLU A 25 -7.14 -3.93 -10.49
C GLU A 25 -6.50 -4.67 -11.66
N THR A 26 -6.73 -4.17 -12.88
CA THR A 26 -6.23 -4.74 -14.14
C THR A 26 -5.38 -3.76 -14.94
N ASN A 27 -5.42 -2.47 -14.58
CA ASN A 27 -4.62 -1.45 -15.22
C ASN A 27 -3.22 -1.41 -14.60
N GLU A 28 -2.19 -1.65 -15.42
CA GLU A 28 -0.80 -1.64 -14.97
C GLU A 28 -0.36 -0.30 -14.34
N ARG A 29 -0.97 0.81 -14.75
CA ARG A 29 -0.66 2.15 -14.21
C ARG A 29 -1.07 2.33 -12.74
N ASN A 30 -1.94 1.45 -12.25
CA ASN A 30 -2.46 1.46 -10.89
C ASN A 30 -1.79 0.40 -10.01
N LEU A 31 -0.72 -0.25 -10.51
CA LEU A 31 0.13 -1.13 -9.74
C LEU A 31 1.34 -0.35 -9.21
N PHE A 32 1.69 -0.59 -7.95
CA PHE A 32 2.76 0.08 -7.24
C PHE A 32 3.85 -0.93 -6.89
N LEU A 33 5.12 -0.55 -7.04
CA LEU A 33 6.25 -1.44 -6.77
C LEU A 33 6.45 -1.64 -5.25
N LEU A 34 6.51 -2.89 -4.80
CA LEU A 34 6.97 -3.28 -3.46
C LEU A 34 8.46 -3.59 -3.44
N ALA A 35 8.92 -4.39 -4.42
CA ALA A 35 10.30 -4.86 -4.49
C ALA A 35 10.71 -5.18 -5.92
N GLN A 36 12.00 -5.15 -6.19
CA GLN A 36 12.60 -5.63 -7.42
C GLN A 36 14.01 -6.14 -7.16
N GLY A 37 14.52 -7.01 -8.03
CA GLY A 37 15.89 -7.49 -7.94
C GLY A 37 16.36 -8.19 -9.21
N ASN A 38 17.68 -8.38 -9.32
CA ASN A 38 18.34 -9.00 -10.48
C ASN A 38 18.64 -10.49 -10.27
N ALA A 39 18.07 -11.10 -9.23
CA ALA A 39 18.21 -12.51 -8.92
C ALA A 39 17.09 -12.91 -7.96
N PHE A 40 16.70 -14.18 -7.99
CA PHE A 40 15.69 -14.71 -7.08
C PHE A 40 16.36 -15.26 -5.80
N PRO A 41 15.92 -14.86 -4.59
CA PRO A 41 16.51 -15.35 -3.34
C PRO A 41 16.23 -16.86 -3.14
N LYS A 42 17.23 -17.61 -2.66
CA LYS A 42 17.16 -19.08 -2.51
C LYS A 42 16.62 -19.54 -1.15
N GLU A 43 16.87 -18.79 -0.08
CA GLU A 43 16.57 -19.23 1.30
C GLU A 43 15.86 -18.17 2.18
N GLU A 44 15.35 -17.09 1.58
CA GLU A 44 14.62 -16.04 2.29
C GLU A 44 13.24 -15.79 1.67
N PRO A 45 12.25 -15.26 2.43
CA PRO A 45 11.03 -14.75 1.82
C PRO A 45 11.41 -13.70 0.77
N LEU A 46 10.72 -13.72 -0.38
CA LEU A 46 10.99 -12.80 -1.48
C LEU A 46 10.92 -11.34 -1.02
N TYR A 47 9.95 -11.04 -0.15
CA TYR A 47 9.79 -9.73 0.43
C TYR A 47 9.02 -9.78 1.75
N ARG A 48 9.30 -8.82 2.63
CA ARG A 48 8.59 -8.60 3.89
C ARG A 48 7.77 -7.32 3.76
N TRP A 49 6.45 -7.46 3.65
CA TRP A 49 5.55 -6.33 3.47
C TRP A 49 5.10 -5.76 4.83
N ASP A 50 5.52 -4.53 5.11
CA ASP A 50 4.95 -3.75 6.21
C ASP A 50 3.60 -3.14 5.80
N THR A 51 2.53 -3.90 6.07
CA THR A 51 1.16 -3.48 5.77
C THR A 51 0.67 -2.33 6.64
N THR A 52 1.38 -1.93 7.70
CA THR A 52 0.93 -0.84 8.59
C THR A 52 0.94 0.53 7.91
N LEU A 53 1.67 0.65 6.79
CA LEU A 53 1.82 1.86 6.00
C LEU A 53 0.70 2.09 4.99
N ILE A 54 -0.22 1.14 4.84
CA ILE A 54 -1.35 1.21 3.91
C ILE A 54 -2.69 1.09 4.66
N PRO A 55 -3.78 1.62 4.12
CA PRO A 55 -5.10 1.48 4.72
C PRO A 55 -5.58 0.02 4.69
N ASP A 56 -6.60 -0.25 5.50
CA ASP A 56 -7.33 -1.52 5.41
C ASP A 56 -8.05 -1.62 4.08
N GLY A 57 -8.05 -2.81 3.49
CA GLY A 57 -8.63 -3.05 2.18
C GLY A 57 -8.31 -4.43 1.63
N ASP A 58 -8.88 -4.72 0.47
CA ASP A 58 -8.57 -5.94 -0.27
C ASP A 58 -7.63 -5.59 -1.42
N TYR A 59 -6.51 -6.29 -1.47
CA TYR A 59 -5.38 -6.00 -2.34
C TYR A 59 -5.08 -7.17 -3.25
N ARG A 60 -4.31 -6.88 -4.29
CA ARG A 60 -3.73 -7.84 -5.22
C ARG A 60 -2.22 -7.70 -5.18
N LEU A 61 -1.52 -8.83 -5.20
CA LEU A 61 -0.09 -8.91 -5.40
C LEU A 61 0.19 -9.47 -6.80
N VAL A 62 1.16 -8.86 -7.49
CA VAL A 62 1.60 -9.28 -8.83
C VAL A 62 3.11 -9.48 -8.78
N LEU A 63 3.56 -10.72 -9.01
CA LEU A 63 4.97 -11.04 -9.18
C LEU A 63 5.26 -11.20 -10.67
N ARG A 64 6.18 -10.38 -11.19
CA ARG A 64 6.73 -10.49 -12.55
C ARG A 64 8.13 -11.05 -12.48
N VAL A 65 8.41 -12.03 -13.31
CA VAL A 65 9.74 -12.64 -13.42
C VAL A 65 10.18 -12.57 -14.88
N TYR A 66 11.38 -12.05 -15.09
CA TYR A 66 12.02 -11.93 -16.40
C TYR A 66 13.14 -12.95 -16.48
N PHE A 67 13.15 -13.74 -17.54
CA PHE A 67 14.11 -14.83 -17.74
C PHE A 67 15.17 -14.46 -18.79
N SER A 68 16.32 -15.14 -18.73
CA SER A 68 17.45 -14.90 -19.64
C SER A 68 17.12 -15.16 -21.12
N ASN A 69 16.13 -16.03 -21.39
CA ASN A 69 15.61 -16.33 -22.73
C ASN A 69 14.68 -15.23 -23.29
N GLY A 70 14.45 -14.14 -22.53
CA GLY A 70 13.54 -13.05 -22.89
C GLY A 70 12.07 -13.30 -22.53
N GLU A 71 11.75 -14.46 -21.94
CA GLU A 71 10.40 -14.76 -21.46
C GLU A 71 10.05 -13.91 -20.23
N LYS A 72 8.78 -13.48 -20.14
CA LYS A 72 8.20 -12.86 -18.96
C LYS A 72 7.07 -13.75 -18.44
N ARG A 73 7.11 -14.10 -17.15
CA ARG A 73 6.00 -14.78 -16.46
C ARG A 73 5.43 -13.91 -15.36
N GLU A 74 4.12 -14.02 -15.16
CA GLU A 74 3.43 -13.32 -14.08
C GLU A 74 2.70 -14.33 -13.18
N ALA A 75 2.78 -14.11 -11.88
CA ALA A 75 1.96 -14.77 -10.87
C ALA A 75 1.14 -13.72 -10.13
N VAL A 76 -0.14 -14.03 -9.90
CA VAL A 76 -1.10 -13.09 -9.32
C VAL A 76 -1.77 -13.73 -8.13
N ILE A 77 -1.80 -13.01 -7.01
CA ILE A 77 -2.63 -13.34 -5.86
C ILE A 77 -3.60 -12.18 -5.68
N ASP A 78 -4.90 -12.45 -5.82
CA ASP A 78 -5.95 -11.46 -5.60
C ASP A 78 -6.66 -11.70 -4.26
N GLY A 79 -7.37 -10.70 -3.74
CA GLY A 79 -8.16 -10.80 -2.50
C GLY A 79 -7.33 -10.85 -1.22
N VAL A 80 -6.11 -10.33 -1.22
CA VAL A 80 -5.26 -10.19 -0.04
C VAL A 80 -5.89 -9.19 0.93
N LYS A 81 -6.47 -9.68 2.03
CA LYS A 81 -7.15 -8.85 3.01
C LYS A 81 -6.14 -8.21 3.98
N VAL A 82 -6.08 -6.89 3.98
CA VAL A 82 -5.33 -6.10 4.97
C VAL A 82 -6.33 -5.53 5.96
N ARG A 83 -6.19 -5.87 7.24
CA ARG A 83 -7.06 -5.49 8.36
C ARG A 83 -6.21 -5.09 9.58
N ASN A 84 -5.43 -4.02 9.45
CA ASN A 84 -4.62 -3.49 10.53
C ASN A 84 -5.45 -2.66 11.53
N TYR A 85 -6.57 -2.09 11.11
CA TYR A 85 -7.37 -1.11 11.87
C TYR A 85 -8.83 -1.53 12.10
N SER A 86 -9.29 -2.58 11.42
CA SER A 86 -10.66 -3.11 11.49
C SER A 86 -10.73 -4.39 12.33
N PRO A 87 -11.86 -4.69 12.99
CA PRO A 87 -12.07 -5.99 13.62
C PRO A 87 -11.88 -7.11 12.60
N VAL A 88 -11.20 -8.19 12.99
CA VAL A 88 -11.04 -9.37 12.13
C VAL A 88 -12.41 -10.03 11.96
N GLU A 89 -12.85 -10.25 10.72
CA GLU A 89 -14.02 -11.07 10.45
C GLU A 89 -13.71 -12.50 10.89
N SER A 90 -14.32 -12.94 12.01
CA SER A 90 -14.30 -14.34 12.40
C SER A 90 -15.02 -15.14 11.32
N PRO A 91 -14.54 -16.32 10.92
CA PRO A 91 -15.32 -17.19 10.05
C PRO A 91 -16.66 -17.45 10.75
N THR A 92 -17.73 -16.87 10.22
CA THR A 92 -19.09 -17.29 10.55
C THR A 92 -19.18 -18.75 10.13
N ALA A 93 -19.47 -19.65 11.05
CA ALA A 93 -19.73 -21.04 10.71
C ALA A 93 -20.87 -21.07 9.68
N SER A 94 -20.53 -21.31 8.41
CA SER A 94 -21.51 -21.45 7.33
C SER A 94 -22.19 -22.81 7.51
N ASP A 95 -23.51 -22.76 7.58
CA ASP A 95 -24.47 -23.84 7.38
C ASP A 95 -24.46 -25.01 8.38
N LEU A 96 -25.19 -24.81 9.49
CA LEU A 96 -25.86 -25.93 10.14
C LEU A 96 -27.03 -26.37 9.24
N ILE A 97 -26.79 -27.38 8.42
CA ILE A 97 -27.86 -28.17 7.81
C ILE A 97 -28.69 -28.77 8.95
N LEU A 98 -29.96 -28.39 9.04
CA LEU A 98 -30.89 -28.91 10.03
C LEU A 98 -31.23 -30.36 9.65
N SER A 99 -30.47 -31.32 10.18
CA SER A 99 -30.86 -32.74 10.17
C SER A 99 -32.00 -32.93 11.17
N THR A 100 -33.19 -33.30 10.69
CA THR A 100 -34.32 -33.69 11.53
C THR A 100 -34.08 -35.12 12.05
N GLU A 101 -33.32 -35.25 13.13
CA GLU A 101 -33.34 -36.42 14.02
C GLU A 101 -33.65 -35.94 15.45
N PRO A 102 -34.42 -36.71 16.25
CA PRO A 102 -34.85 -36.26 17.57
C PRO A 102 -33.67 -36.26 18.55
N VAL A 103 -33.36 -35.06 19.08
CA VAL A 103 -32.25 -34.78 20.01
C VAL A 103 -32.63 -35.19 21.44
N LEU A 104 -31.80 -36.01 22.08
CA LEU A 104 -31.76 -36.16 23.54
C LEU A 104 -31.12 -34.90 24.14
N GLU A 105 -31.79 -34.26 25.10
CA GLU A 105 -31.37 -32.99 25.70
C GLU A 105 -29.98 -33.09 26.37
N THR A 106 -29.01 -32.38 25.81
CA THR A 106 -27.72 -32.06 26.46
C THR A 106 -27.75 -30.57 26.83
N PRO A 107 -27.31 -30.15 28.04
CA PRO A 107 -27.38 -28.76 28.43
C PRO A 107 -26.58 -27.88 27.47
N ALA A 108 -27.26 -26.91 26.86
CA ALA A 108 -26.67 -25.92 26.00
C ALA A 108 -25.73 -25.01 26.81
N ASN A 109 -24.43 -25.15 26.59
CA ASN A 109 -23.47 -24.12 26.99
C ASN A 109 -23.70 -22.91 26.08
N THR A 110 -24.54 -21.98 26.53
CA THR A 110 -24.71 -20.67 25.89
C THR A 110 -23.39 -19.90 26.01
N PRO A 111 -22.67 -19.62 24.91
CA PRO A 111 -21.50 -18.75 24.98
C PRO A 111 -21.95 -17.33 25.37
N LEU A 112 -21.28 -16.76 26.38
CA LEU A 112 -21.52 -15.38 26.82
C LEU A 112 -21.23 -14.39 25.68
N PRO A 113 -22.02 -13.30 25.54
CA PRO A 113 -21.75 -12.27 24.54
C PRO A 113 -20.40 -11.60 24.85
N VAL A 114 -19.45 -11.71 23.94
CA VAL A 114 -18.16 -11.03 24.01
C VAL A 114 -18.38 -9.58 23.61
N SER A 115 -18.14 -8.64 24.54
CA SER A 115 -18.23 -7.20 24.25
C SER A 115 -16.97 -6.75 23.51
N PHE A 116 -17.12 -6.34 22.25
CA PHE A 116 -16.02 -5.77 21.47
C PHE A 116 -15.93 -4.27 21.71
N THR A 117 -14.83 -3.79 22.29
CA THR A 117 -14.52 -2.36 22.36
C THR A 117 -13.61 -2.02 21.18
N PRO A 118 -14.04 -1.16 20.23
CA PRO A 118 -13.17 -0.73 19.14
C PRO A 118 -11.93 -0.03 19.71
N THR A 119 -10.76 -0.48 19.29
CA THR A 119 -9.51 0.19 19.62
C THR A 119 -9.45 1.50 18.81
N PRO A 120 -9.12 2.65 19.42
CA PRO A 120 -9.01 3.90 18.68
C PRO A 120 -7.96 3.77 17.57
N PRO A 121 -8.24 4.28 16.36
CA PRO A 121 -7.33 4.17 15.23
C PRO A 121 -6.00 4.85 15.56
N ARG A 122 -4.88 4.19 15.25
CA ARG A 122 -3.56 4.82 15.36
C ARG A 122 -3.39 5.87 14.27
N PRO A 123 -2.62 6.95 14.51
CA PRO A 123 -2.35 7.95 13.48
C PRO A 123 -1.67 7.34 12.24
N ASN A 124 -2.23 7.58 11.05
CA ASN A 124 -1.61 7.16 9.78
C ASN A 124 -0.33 8.00 9.53
N PRO A 125 0.87 7.39 9.45
CA PRO A 125 2.12 8.11 9.22
C PRO A 125 2.17 8.80 7.84
N GLY A 126 1.35 8.37 6.88
CA GLY A 126 1.19 9.01 5.57
C GLY A 126 0.13 10.12 5.51
N SER A 127 -0.56 10.42 6.62
CA SER A 127 -1.53 11.50 6.65
C SER A 127 -0.82 12.85 6.69
N ILE A 128 -0.96 13.63 5.62
CA ILE A 128 -0.44 14.99 5.56
C ILE A 128 -1.41 15.90 6.35
N GLN A 129 -0.98 16.36 7.51
CA GLN A 129 -1.67 17.42 8.24
C GLN A 129 -1.56 18.74 7.47
N PRO A 130 -2.60 19.59 7.47
CA PRO A 130 -2.56 20.91 6.80
C PRO A 130 -1.38 21.79 7.23
N THR A 131 -0.89 21.61 8.46
CA THR A 131 0.23 22.34 9.05
C THR A 131 1.59 21.99 8.41
N GLN A 132 1.72 20.83 7.76
CA GLN A 132 3.02 20.33 7.27
C GLN A 132 3.48 21.00 5.96
N TRP A 133 2.57 21.55 5.15
CA TRP A 133 2.92 22.16 3.86
C TRP A 133 2.82 23.70 3.85
N THR A 134 2.18 24.31 4.84
CA THR A 134 2.01 25.77 4.91
C THR A 134 3.35 26.51 4.93
N GLY A 135 4.34 25.99 5.67
CA GLY A 135 5.68 26.60 5.76
C GLY A 135 6.40 26.67 4.41
N SER A 136 6.30 25.61 3.60
CA SER A 136 6.92 25.54 2.27
C SER A 136 6.25 26.50 1.29
N VAL A 137 4.93 26.63 1.34
CA VAL A 137 4.18 27.57 0.48
C VAL A 137 4.50 29.02 0.85
N VAL A 138 4.53 29.36 2.14
CA VAL A 138 4.88 30.73 2.58
C VAL A 138 6.30 31.09 2.14
N ARG A 139 7.27 30.18 2.31
CA ARG A 139 8.65 30.39 1.86
C ARG A 139 8.74 30.57 0.34
N GLY A 140 8.01 29.76 -0.44
CA GLY A 140 7.96 29.87 -1.89
C GLY A 140 7.40 31.22 -2.37
N ILE A 141 6.34 31.71 -1.72
CA ILE A 141 5.75 33.04 -2.00
C ILE A 141 6.77 34.14 -1.68
N ALA A 142 7.44 34.08 -0.52
CA ALA A 142 8.42 35.09 -0.12
C ALA A 142 9.60 35.17 -1.10
N VAL A 143 10.16 34.02 -1.52
CA VAL A 143 11.26 33.97 -2.49
C VAL A 143 10.82 34.55 -3.84
N SER A 144 9.61 34.20 -4.29
CA SER A 144 9.07 34.70 -5.56
C SER A 144 8.91 36.22 -5.55
N LEU A 145 8.39 36.80 -4.47
CA LEU A 145 8.25 38.26 -4.32
C LEU A 145 9.60 38.98 -4.32
N LEU A 146 10.60 38.44 -3.60
CA LEU A 146 11.94 39.02 -3.58
C LEU A 146 12.60 39.04 -4.97
N LEU A 147 12.44 37.97 -5.74
CA LEU A 147 12.93 37.92 -7.12
C LEU A 147 12.24 38.95 -8.01
N PHE A 148 10.91 39.07 -7.93
CA PHE A 148 10.16 40.08 -8.70
C PHE A 148 10.57 41.52 -8.35
N ILE A 149 10.75 41.81 -7.06
CA ILE A 149 11.21 43.13 -6.58
C ILE A 149 12.62 43.41 -7.10
N GLY A 150 13.54 42.45 -6.95
CA GLY A 150 14.92 42.58 -7.43
C GLY A 150 14.99 42.81 -8.94
N PHE A 151 14.28 41.99 -9.72
CA PHE A 151 14.22 42.13 -11.18
C PHE A 151 13.58 43.46 -11.59
N GLY A 152 12.47 43.84 -10.95
CA GLY A 152 11.80 45.12 -11.19
C GLY A 152 12.72 46.32 -10.92
N MET A 153 13.49 46.28 -9.84
CA MET A 153 14.44 47.33 -9.48
C MET A 153 15.59 47.43 -10.50
N VAL A 154 16.18 46.30 -10.90
CA VAL A 154 17.24 46.27 -11.92
C VAL A 154 16.73 46.82 -13.26
N LEU A 155 15.55 46.40 -13.70
CA LEU A 155 14.95 46.91 -14.93
C LEU A 155 14.63 48.41 -14.86
N SER A 156 14.17 48.90 -13.71
CA SER A 156 13.89 50.33 -13.47
C SER A 156 15.17 51.17 -13.55
N LEU A 157 16.25 50.73 -12.88
CA LEU A 157 17.55 51.41 -12.92
C LEU A 157 18.16 51.41 -14.33
N ARG A 158 18.06 50.29 -15.06
CA ARG A 158 18.53 50.19 -16.45
C ARG A 158 17.76 51.12 -17.39
N LYS A 159 16.44 51.23 -17.25
CA LYS A 159 15.62 52.17 -18.04
C LYS A 159 15.98 53.64 -17.76
N ARG A 160 16.25 54.00 -16.51
CA ARG A 160 16.64 55.38 -16.13
C ARG A 160 18.00 55.77 -16.71
N LYS A 161 18.97 54.83 -16.75
CA LYS A 161 20.30 55.09 -17.33
C LYS A 161 20.29 55.24 -18.86
N LYS A 162 19.32 54.65 -19.56
CA LYS A 162 19.17 54.78 -21.02
C LYS A 162 18.41 56.04 -21.47
N ARG A 163 17.75 56.75 -20.54
CA ARG A 163 16.96 57.96 -20.80
C ARG A 163 17.65 59.27 -20.37
N ARG A 164 18.85 59.18 -19.82
CA ARG A 164 19.78 60.31 -19.59
C ARG A 164 20.88 60.23 -20.63
#